data_AF-A0A9D7SH71-F1
#
_entry.id   AF-A0A9D7SH71-F1
#
_cell.length_a   1.000
_cell.length_b   1.000
_cell.length_c   1.000
_cell.angle_alpha   90.00
_cell.angle_beta   90.00
_cell.angle_gamma   90.00
#
_symmetry.space_group_name_H-M   'P 1'
#
loop_
_entity.id
_entity.type
_entity.pdbx_description
1 polymer ?
#
loop_
_entity_poly.entity_id
_entity_poly.type
_entity_poly.pdbx_seq_one_letter_code
_entity_poly.pdbx_strand_id
1 'polypeptide(L)'
;MRLLLAGCFAIALSAAPPPSATDCVACHDTINLEQFRTRTHGKLSCVTCHTAITTLPHADKLPPPQCVRCHDHEGQDYASSMHGVARKQGKDHAPTCMTCHGHAHEVVPKNHPDSKVARKNMDATCGKCHDQAFLKKLSTRLPKRASRMDLKKMPGN
;
A
#
# COMPACT_ATOMS: atom_id res chain seq x y z
N MET A 1 65.89 14.03 18.17
CA MET A 1 65.05 13.88 16.96
C MET A 1 64.11 12.69 17.16
N ARG A 2 62.94 12.88 17.75
CA ARG A 2 61.90 11.83 17.85
C ARG A 2 60.71 12.29 17.03
N LEU A 3 60.55 11.71 15.84
CA LEU A 3 59.37 11.89 14.99
C LEU A 3 58.19 11.16 15.63
N LEU A 4 57.26 11.91 16.22
CA LEU A 4 55.95 11.40 16.62
C LEU A 4 55.03 11.49 15.40
N LEU A 5 54.75 10.35 14.76
CA LEU A 5 53.66 10.24 13.79
C LEU A 5 52.33 10.39 14.53
N ALA A 6 51.71 11.56 14.40
CA ALA A 6 50.33 11.78 14.81
C ALA A 6 49.41 11.02 13.84
N GLY A 7 48.98 9.82 14.26
CA GLY A 7 47.97 9.04 13.55
C GLY A 7 46.62 9.75 13.56
N CYS A 8 46.17 10.19 12.39
CA CYS A 8 44.86 10.79 12.21
C CYS A 8 43.79 9.68 12.31
N PHE A 9 43.23 9.48 13.50
CA PHE A 9 42.07 8.61 13.71
C PHE A 9 40.84 9.32 13.16
N ALA A 10 40.43 8.97 11.94
CA ALA A 10 39.15 9.40 11.39
C ALA A 10 38.01 8.74 12.18
N ILE A 11 37.36 9.51 13.06
CA ILE A 11 36.13 9.09 13.75
C ILE A 11 35.03 9.00 12.69
N ALA A 12 34.68 7.79 12.28
CA ALA A 12 33.54 7.55 11.42
C ALA A 12 32.26 7.91 12.21
N LEU A 13 31.61 9.02 11.83
CA LEU A 13 30.31 9.41 12.36
C LEU A 13 29.28 8.38 11.85
N SER A 14 28.96 7.39 12.68
CA SER A 14 27.90 6.43 12.35
C SER A 14 26.56 7.17 12.37
N ALA A 15 25.87 7.18 11.23
CA ALA A 15 24.51 7.70 11.15
C ALA A 15 23.64 7.01 12.20
N ALA A 16 22.81 7.78 12.91
CA ALA A 16 21.87 7.24 13.89
C ALA A 16 20.95 6.20 13.21
N PRO A 17 20.62 5.09 13.90
CA PRO A 17 19.72 4.09 13.34
C PRO A 17 18.34 4.70 13.06
N PRO A 18 17.63 4.21 12.03
CA PRO A 18 16.27 4.67 11.73
C PRO A 18 15.34 4.44 12.94
N PRO A 19 14.29 5.25 13.09
CA PRO A 19 13.36 5.12 14.22
C PRO A 19 12.73 3.73 14.24
N SER A 20 12.61 3.20 15.46
CA SER A 20 11.96 1.93 15.74
C SER A 20 10.43 2.06 15.64
N ALA A 21 9.74 0.92 15.52
CA ALA A 21 8.28 0.91 15.57
C ALA A 21 7.74 1.43 16.92
N THR A 22 8.48 1.21 18.01
CA THR A 22 8.15 1.72 19.35
C THR A 22 8.22 3.25 19.42
N ASP A 23 9.16 3.88 18.71
CA ASP A 23 9.23 5.35 18.63
C ASP A 23 8.00 5.94 17.93
N CYS A 24 7.45 5.21 16.95
CA CYS A 24 6.26 5.63 16.22
C CYS A 24 5.00 5.55 17.09
N VAL A 25 4.78 4.39 17.75
CA VAL A 25 3.54 4.16 18.53
C VAL A 25 3.55 4.83 19.91
N ALA A 26 4.66 5.45 20.32
CA ALA A 26 4.68 6.33 21.48
C ALA A 26 3.80 7.58 21.29
N CYS A 27 3.64 8.05 20.05
CA CYS A 27 2.75 9.17 19.70
C CYS A 27 1.53 8.75 18.86
N HIS A 28 1.61 7.64 18.11
CA HIS A 28 0.50 7.10 17.33
C HIS A 28 -0.25 6.01 18.12
N ASP A 29 -0.95 6.43 19.18
CA ASP A 29 -1.66 5.57 20.13
C ASP A 29 -2.83 4.75 19.53
N THR A 30 -3.36 5.18 18.39
CA THR A 30 -4.40 4.46 17.64
C THR A 30 -3.86 3.26 16.84
N ILE A 31 -2.54 3.13 16.69
CA ILE A 31 -1.93 2.04 15.93
C ILE A 31 -1.64 0.84 16.84
N ASN A 32 -2.36 -0.25 16.63
CA ASN A 32 -2.08 -1.51 17.29
C ASN A 32 -0.88 -2.21 16.63
N LEU A 33 0.31 -2.05 17.22
CA LEU A 33 1.55 -2.62 16.70
C LEU A 33 1.53 -4.15 16.65
N GLU A 34 0.92 -4.80 17.64
CA GLU A 34 0.83 -6.26 17.67
C GLU A 34 -0.06 -6.77 16.53
N GLN A 35 -1.20 -6.12 16.32
CA GLN A 35 -2.08 -6.43 15.20
C GLN A 35 -1.37 -6.20 13.86
N PHE A 36 -0.65 -5.09 13.69
CA PHE A 36 0.09 -4.79 12.46
C PHE A 36 1.12 -5.86 12.11
N ARG A 37 1.86 -6.38 13.11
CA ARG A 37 2.87 -7.44 12.92
C ARG A 37 2.31 -8.73 12.33
N THR A 38 1.01 -9.00 12.50
CA THR A 38 0.33 -10.16 11.91
C THR A 38 -0.10 -9.97 10.45
N ARG A 39 -0.01 -8.75 9.92
CA ARG A 39 -0.47 -8.38 8.57
C ARG A 39 0.62 -8.66 7.54
N THR A 40 0.27 -8.60 6.25
CA THR A 40 1.17 -8.96 5.14
C THR A 40 2.50 -8.20 5.18
N HIS A 41 2.46 -6.93 5.57
CA HIS A 41 3.64 -6.06 5.68
C HIS A 41 4.14 -5.88 7.10
N GLY A 42 3.69 -6.69 8.06
CA GLY A 42 4.00 -6.54 9.49
C GLY A 42 5.47 -6.64 9.86
N LYS A 43 6.32 -7.09 8.92
CA LYS A 43 7.78 -7.16 9.06
C LYS A 43 8.51 -5.91 8.55
N LEU A 44 7.83 -5.00 7.85
CA LEU A 44 8.45 -3.77 7.34
C LEU A 44 8.54 -2.73 8.45
N SER A 45 9.53 -1.84 8.34
CA SER A 45 9.61 -0.66 9.22
C SER A 45 8.53 0.37 8.82
N CYS A 46 8.05 1.15 9.78
CA CYS A 46 7.02 2.17 9.55
C CYS A 46 7.42 3.16 8.45
N VAL A 47 8.70 3.58 8.45
CA VAL A 47 9.26 4.52 7.45
C VAL A 47 9.43 3.92 6.05
N THR A 48 9.25 2.61 5.89
CA THR A 48 9.27 1.97 4.56
C THR A 48 8.08 2.43 3.71
N CYS A 49 6.92 2.65 4.35
CA CYS A 49 5.73 3.21 3.71
C CYS A 49 5.63 4.72 3.97
N HIS A 50 5.92 5.17 5.19
CA HIS A 50 5.95 6.58 5.59
C HIS A 50 7.27 7.25 5.21
N THR A 51 7.60 7.19 3.93
CA THR A 51 8.91 7.60 3.39
C THR A 51 9.20 9.10 3.48
N ALA A 52 8.19 9.91 3.81
CA ALA A 52 8.35 11.34 4.06
C ALA A 52 8.83 11.66 5.49
N ILE A 53 8.90 10.67 6.39
CA ILE A 53 9.40 10.88 7.76
C ILE A 53 10.92 10.86 7.74
N THR A 54 11.52 12.02 7.97
CA THR A 54 12.98 12.20 8.09
C THR A 54 13.41 12.66 9.49
N THR A 55 12.48 13.18 10.28
CA THR A 55 12.71 13.66 11.65
C THR A 55 11.52 13.31 12.54
N LEU A 56 11.79 13.16 13.85
CA LEU A 56 10.77 13.02 14.88
C LEU A 56 10.91 14.19 15.88
N PRO A 57 9.81 14.85 16.28
CA PRO A 57 8.47 14.71 15.72
C PRO A 57 8.40 15.13 14.24
N HIS A 58 7.44 14.58 13.50
CA HIS A 58 7.18 14.93 12.09
C HIS A 58 5.99 15.89 11.98
N ALA A 59 5.79 16.51 10.81
CA ALA A 59 4.60 17.35 10.56
C ALA A 59 3.30 16.52 10.58
N ASP A 60 2.20 17.12 11.03
CA ASP A 60 0.92 16.42 11.26
C ASP A 60 0.36 15.71 10.02
N LYS A 61 0.50 16.33 8.84
CA LYS A 61 -0.03 15.79 7.58
C LYS A 61 1.09 15.20 6.75
N LEU A 62 1.09 13.87 6.69
CA LEU A 62 1.97 13.11 5.79
C LEU A 62 1.23 12.73 4.50
N PRO A 63 1.96 12.61 3.37
CA PRO A 63 1.39 12.03 2.17
C PRO A 63 0.99 10.57 2.42
N PRO A 64 -0.04 10.06 1.71
CA PRO A 64 -0.45 8.67 1.82
C PRO A 64 0.67 7.72 1.36
N PRO A 65 0.72 6.48 1.89
CA PRO A 65 1.72 5.50 1.48
C PRO A 65 1.58 5.15 0.00
N GLN A 66 2.71 5.04 -0.69
CA GLN A 66 2.74 4.76 -2.13
C GLN A 66 2.98 3.27 -2.41
N CYS A 67 1.88 2.51 -2.56
CA CYS A 67 1.91 1.07 -2.81
C CYS A 67 2.75 0.70 -4.05
N VAL A 68 2.67 1.52 -5.09
CA VAL A 68 3.29 1.28 -6.41
C VAL A 68 4.82 1.37 -6.40
N ARG A 69 5.44 1.87 -5.32
CA ARG A 69 6.91 1.82 -5.17
C ARG A 69 7.45 0.39 -5.10
N CYS A 70 6.63 -0.54 -4.60
CA CYS A 70 6.96 -1.97 -4.56
C CYS A 70 6.03 -2.80 -5.46
N HIS A 71 4.76 -2.40 -5.58
CA HIS A 71 3.73 -3.03 -6.41
C HIS A 71 3.59 -2.32 -7.75
N ASP A 72 4.70 -2.16 -8.48
CA ASP A 72 4.72 -1.42 -9.76
C ASP A 72 3.81 -2.09 -10.80
N HIS A 73 3.95 -3.41 -10.98
CA HIS A 73 3.15 -4.17 -11.94
C HIS A 73 1.64 -4.09 -11.63
N GLU A 74 1.23 -4.28 -10.36
CA GLU A 74 -0.17 -4.10 -9.98
C GLU A 74 -0.63 -2.63 -10.13
N GLY A 75 0.27 -1.68 -9.91
CA GLY A 75 0.03 -0.26 -10.16
C GLY A 75 -0.27 0.04 -11.62
N GLN A 76 0.46 -0.56 -12.55
CA GLN A 76 0.26 -0.43 -13.99
C GLN A 76 -1.06 -1.10 -14.44
N ASP A 77 -1.35 -2.30 -13.94
CA ASP A 77 -2.63 -2.99 -14.17
C ASP A 77 -3.80 -2.10 -13.69
N TYR A 78 -3.70 -1.55 -12.48
CA TYR A 78 -4.72 -0.63 -11.95
C TYR A 78 -4.83 0.66 -12.78
N ALA A 79 -3.72 1.30 -13.13
CA ALA A 79 -3.71 2.57 -13.86
C ALA A 79 -4.32 2.44 -15.26
N SER A 80 -4.15 1.29 -15.90
CA SER A 80 -4.75 0.96 -17.20
C SER A 80 -6.19 0.47 -17.10
N SER A 81 -6.71 0.27 -15.89
CA SER A 81 -8.08 -0.17 -15.67
C SER A 81 -9.09 0.97 -15.74
N MET A 82 -10.38 0.62 -15.87
CA MET A 82 -11.46 1.61 -15.75
C MET A 82 -11.47 2.36 -14.42
N HIS A 83 -11.07 1.70 -13.32
CA HIS A 83 -10.96 2.36 -12.03
C HIS A 83 -9.82 3.37 -12.00
N GLY A 84 -8.64 3.01 -12.52
CA GLY A 84 -7.48 3.90 -12.61
C GLY A 84 -7.74 5.09 -13.53
N VAL A 85 -8.36 4.86 -14.69
CA VAL A 85 -8.75 5.94 -15.62
C VAL A 85 -9.78 6.87 -14.98
N ALA A 86 -10.80 6.33 -14.31
CA ALA A 86 -11.78 7.14 -13.59
C ALA A 86 -11.13 7.99 -12.49
N ARG A 87 -10.17 7.45 -11.73
CA ARG A 87 -9.39 8.23 -10.75
C ARG A 87 -8.57 9.33 -11.40
N LYS A 88 -7.89 9.03 -12.51
CA LYS A 88 -7.09 10.03 -13.25
C LYS A 88 -7.96 11.18 -13.78
N GLN A 89 -9.22 10.92 -14.06
CA GLN A 89 -10.22 11.93 -14.46
C GLN A 89 -10.81 12.70 -13.27
N GLY A 90 -10.32 12.52 -12.04
CA GLY A 90 -10.80 13.23 -10.86
C GLY A 90 -12.13 12.70 -10.31
N LYS A 91 -12.57 11.49 -10.68
CA LYS A 91 -13.78 10.88 -10.10
C LYS A 91 -13.44 10.35 -8.70
N ASP A 92 -13.81 11.10 -7.67
CA ASP A 92 -13.46 10.79 -6.26
C ASP A 92 -14.09 9.53 -5.69
N HIS A 93 -15.17 9.06 -6.31
CA HIS A 93 -15.81 7.80 -5.93
C HIS A 93 -15.17 6.57 -6.59
N ALA A 94 -14.22 6.74 -7.52
CA ALA A 94 -13.53 5.59 -8.07
C ALA A 94 -12.64 4.93 -7.00
N PRO A 95 -12.48 3.59 -7.00
CA PRO A 95 -11.79 2.91 -5.93
C PRO A 95 -10.27 3.09 -6.05
N THR A 96 -9.58 3.13 -4.91
CA THR A 96 -8.12 3.10 -4.78
C THR A 96 -7.64 1.71 -4.36
N CYS A 97 -6.31 1.52 -4.25
CA CYS A 97 -5.73 0.30 -3.69
C CYS A 97 -6.35 -0.05 -2.33
N MET A 98 -6.48 0.94 -1.43
CA MET A 98 -7.04 0.75 -0.09
C MET A 98 -8.57 0.54 -0.10
N THR A 99 -9.28 1.05 -1.10
CA THR A 99 -10.73 0.80 -1.23
C THR A 99 -11.01 -0.70 -1.37
N CYS A 100 -10.18 -1.40 -2.14
CA CYS A 100 -10.30 -2.84 -2.37
C CYS A 100 -9.56 -3.67 -1.31
N HIS A 101 -8.35 -3.27 -0.90
CA HIS A 101 -7.51 -4.08 0.01
C HIS A 101 -7.71 -3.77 1.50
N GLY A 102 -8.34 -2.66 1.86
CA GLY A 102 -8.48 -2.17 3.23
C GLY A 102 -7.43 -1.14 3.63
N HIS A 103 -7.44 -0.78 4.91
CA HIS A 103 -6.48 0.18 5.47
C HIS A 103 -5.04 -0.37 5.36
N ALA A 104 -4.06 0.49 5.11
CA ALA A 104 -2.67 0.09 4.86
C ALA A 104 -2.06 -0.74 6.01
N HIS A 105 -2.47 -0.48 7.26
CA HIS A 105 -2.03 -1.23 8.44
C HIS A 105 -2.78 -2.56 8.68
N GLU A 106 -3.77 -2.90 7.85
CA GLU A 106 -4.63 -4.07 8.05
C GLU A 106 -4.62 -5.04 6.85
N VAL A 107 -3.84 -4.75 5.81
CA VAL A 107 -3.81 -5.55 4.58
C VAL A 107 -3.37 -6.98 4.88
N VAL A 108 -4.19 -7.94 4.44
CA VAL A 108 -3.96 -9.39 4.56
C VAL A 108 -3.86 -10.05 3.19
N PRO A 109 -3.26 -11.25 3.08
CA PRO A 109 -3.11 -11.96 1.81
C PRO A 109 -4.47 -12.22 1.14
N LYS A 110 -4.50 -12.28 -0.20
CA LYS A 110 -5.75 -12.46 -0.97
C LYS A 110 -6.54 -13.74 -0.65
N ASN A 111 -5.89 -14.75 -0.11
CA ASN A 111 -6.51 -16.02 0.30
C ASN A 111 -6.93 -16.04 1.78
N HIS A 112 -6.60 -14.98 2.55
CA HIS A 112 -7.02 -14.85 3.94
C HIS A 112 -8.55 -14.66 4.02
N PRO A 113 -9.24 -15.30 4.98
CA PRO A 113 -10.69 -15.18 5.13
C PRO A 113 -11.20 -13.73 5.24
N ASP A 114 -10.43 -12.86 5.90
CA ASP A 114 -10.77 -11.44 6.12
C ASP A 114 -10.35 -10.52 4.96
N SER A 115 -9.69 -11.05 3.94
CA SER A 115 -9.26 -10.24 2.81
C SER A 115 -10.48 -9.74 2.04
N LYS A 116 -10.61 -8.43 1.89
CA LYS A 116 -11.68 -7.82 1.09
C LYS A 116 -11.61 -8.25 -0.39
N VAL A 117 -10.45 -8.68 -0.87
CA VAL A 117 -10.23 -9.21 -2.22
C VAL A 117 -10.21 -10.75 -2.27
N ALA A 118 -10.55 -11.44 -1.18
CA ALA A 118 -10.77 -12.88 -1.24
C ALA A 118 -11.95 -13.17 -2.18
N ARG A 119 -11.85 -14.28 -2.93
CA ARG A 119 -12.86 -14.67 -3.92
C ARG A 119 -14.29 -14.65 -3.37
N LYS A 120 -14.48 -15.13 -2.13
CA LYS A 120 -15.78 -15.16 -1.44
C LYS A 120 -16.29 -13.77 -1.02
N ASN A 121 -15.41 -12.78 -0.92
CA ASN A 121 -15.71 -11.42 -0.45
C ASN A 121 -15.80 -10.42 -1.62
N MET A 122 -15.44 -10.81 -2.85
CA MET A 122 -15.38 -9.90 -4.00
C MET A 122 -16.74 -9.29 -4.34
N ASP A 123 -17.82 -10.06 -4.30
CA ASP A 123 -19.16 -9.53 -4.58
C ASP A 123 -19.55 -8.44 -3.57
N ALA A 124 -19.22 -8.61 -2.30
CA ALA A 124 -19.43 -7.60 -1.27
C ALA A 124 -18.53 -6.37 -1.46
N THR A 125 -17.28 -6.56 -1.87
CA THR A 125 -16.34 -5.45 -2.11
C THR A 125 -16.72 -4.62 -3.33
N CYS A 126 -17.02 -5.27 -4.45
CA CYS A 126 -17.48 -4.59 -5.67
C CYS A 126 -18.90 -4.01 -5.49
N GLY A 127 -19.73 -4.70 -4.70
CA GLY A 127 -21.10 -4.32 -4.35
C GLY A 127 -21.24 -3.01 -3.59
N LYS A 128 -20.13 -2.45 -3.08
CA LYS A 128 -20.11 -1.10 -2.49
C LYS A 128 -20.45 0.00 -3.50
N CYS A 129 -20.17 -0.23 -4.78
CA CYS A 129 -20.40 0.75 -5.84
C CYS A 129 -21.21 0.16 -7.02
N HIS A 130 -21.13 -1.14 -7.26
CA HIS A 130 -21.78 -1.79 -8.39
C HIS A 130 -22.99 -2.59 -7.95
N ASP A 131 -24.09 -2.49 -8.70
CA ASP A 131 -25.27 -3.29 -8.45
C ASP A 131 -25.09 -4.77 -8.86
N GLN A 132 -26.02 -5.61 -8.41
CA GLN A 132 -26.01 -7.05 -8.70
C GLN A 132 -26.15 -7.35 -10.20
N ALA A 133 -26.84 -6.50 -10.96
CA ALA A 133 -27.00 -6.69 -12.40
C ALA A 133 -25.67 -6.51 -13.14
N PHE A 134 -24.87 -5.54 -12.73
CA PHE A 134 -23.51 -5.31 -13.21
C PHE A 134 -22.58 -6.47 -12.82
N LEU A 135 -22.59 -6.87 -11.54
CA LEU A 135 -21.73 -7.96 -11.05
C LEU A 135 -22.01 -9.28 -11.78
N LYS A 136 -23.29 -9.60 -12.02
CA LYS A 136 -23.67 -10.79 -12.81
C LYS A 136 -23.13 -10.74 -14.24
N LYS A 137 -23.15 -9.56 -14.90
CA LYS A 137 -22.59 -9.37 -16.24
C LYS A 137 -21.06 -9.50 -16.24
N LEU A 138 -20.40 -8.98 -15.21
CA LEU A 138 -18.95 -9.08 -15.04
C LEU A 138 -18.50 -10.55 -14.94
N SER A 139 -19.18 -11.33 -14.10
CA SER A 139 -18.88 -12.75 -13.84
C SER A 139 -19.16 -13.68 -15.03
N THR A 140 -20.05 -13.28 -15.93
CA THR A 140 -20.48 -14.10 -17.09
C THR A 140 -19.77 -13.74 -18.39
N ARG A 141 -19.22 -12.52 -18.52
CA ARG A 141 -18.60 -12.02 -19.77
C ARG A 141 -17.08 -11.91 -19.74
N LEU A 142 -16.45 -11.96 -18.57
CA LEU A 142 -15.00 -11.86 -18.49
C LEU A 142 -14.36 -13.25 -18.40
N PRO A 143 -13.52 -13.67 -19.37
CA PRO A 143 -12.67 -14.84 -19.15
C PRO A 143 -11.84 -14.63 -17.89
N LYS A 144 -11.41 -15.71 -17.22
CA LYS A 144 -10.67 -15.68 -15.93
C LYS A 144 -9.47 -14.71 -15.88
N ARG A 145 -9.00 -14.18 -17.02
CA ARG A 145 -7.91 -13.20 -17.18
C ARG A 145 -8.37 -11.74 -17.43
N ALA A 146 -9.61 -11.49 -17.85
CA ALA A 146 -10.14 -10.14 -18.10
C ALA A 146 -10.70 -9.46 -16.83
N SER A 147 -10.74 -10.20 -15.71
CA SER A 147 -10.94 -9.71 -14.33
C SER A 147 -9.89 -8.70 -13.86
N ARG A 148 -8.87 -8.41 -14.67
CA ARG A 148 -7.92 -7.29 -14.46
C ARG A 148 -8.47 -5.92 -14.85
N MET A 149 -9.68 -5.85 -15.42
CA MET A 149 -10.29 -4.60 -15.89
C MET A 149 -9.39 -3.86 -16.90
N ASP A 150 -8.54 -4.59 -17.63
CA ASP A 150 -7.65 -4.06 -18.67
C ASP A 150 -8.48 -3.52 -19.83
N LEU A 151 -8.44 -2.19 -19.99
CA LEU A 151 -9.18 -1.46 -21.01
C LEU A 151 -8.94 -1.95 -22.43
N LYS A 152 -7.74 -2.44 -22.72
CA LYS A 152 -7.37 -2.93 -24.07
C LYS A 152 -8.02 -4.27 -24.40
N LYS A 153 -8.59 -4.94 -23.39
CA LYS A 153 -9.20 -6.28 -23.51
C LYS A 153 -10.69 -6.27 -23.19
N MET A 154 -11.30 -5.11 -22.97
CA MET A 154 -12.75 -4.99 -22.80
C MET A 154 -13.43 -4.99 -24.17
N PRO A 155 -14.47 -5.82 -24.39
CA PRO A 155 -15.21 -5.81 -25.65
C PRO A 155 -16.00 -4.49 -25.80
N GLY A 156 -15.82 -3.82 -26.95
CA GLY A 156 -16.53 -2.57 -27.29
C GLY A 156 -15.72 -1.28 -27.11
N ASN A 157 -14.40 -1.38 -26.96
CA ASN A 157 -13.46 -0.27 -26.96
C ASN A 157 -12.44 -0.44 -28.10
#